data_AF-A0A919Y8M0-F1
#
_entry.id   AF-A0A919Y8M0-F1
#
_cell.length_a   1.000
_cell.length_b   1.000
_cell.length_c   1.000
_cell.angle_alpha   90.00
_cell.angle_beta   90.00
_cell.angle_gamma   90.00
#
_symmetry.space_group_name_H-M   'P 1'
#
loop_
_entity.id
_entity.type
_entity.pdbx_description
1 polymer ?
#
loop_
_entity_poly.entity_id
_entity_poly.type
_entity_poly.pdbx_seq_one_letter_code
_entity_poly.pdbx_strand_id
1 'polypeptide(L)' 'MSATAFAIDPGAIRGCLFRNTYIWLNNGEQFWFFPVFVGPNSVAGFRWFGFFWGYFGIDLNRISSFTCF' A
#
# COMPACT_ATOMS: atom_id res chain seq x y z
N MET A 1 6.07 -16.62 -12.90
CA MET A 1 5.91 -15.19 -12.53
C MET A 1 6.52 -15.00 -11.16
N SER A 2 7.70 -14.37 -11.08
CA SER A 2 8.38 -14.15 -9.81
C SER A 2 7.60 -13.16 -8.95
N ALA A 3 6.97 -13.66 -7.89
CA ALA A 3 6.59 -12.81 -6.76
C ALA A 3 7.88 -12.48 -6.01
N THR A 4 8.50 -11.36 -6.34
CA THR A 4 9.52 -10.77 -5.49
C THR A 4 8.81 -10.27 -4.24
N ALA A 5 8.78 -11.09 -3.20
CA ALA A 5 8.64 -10.58 -1.84
C ALA A 5 9.91 -9.76 -1.56
N PHE A 6 9.94 -8.54 -2.09
CA PHE A 6 10.97 -7.58 -1.71
C PHE A 6 10.81 -7.40 -0.21
N ALA A 7 11.90 -7.66 0.50
CA ALA A 7 12.03 -7.33 1.90
C ALA A 7 11.48 -5.91 2.13
N ILE A 8 10.86 -5.73 3.30
CA ILE A 8 10.09 -4.58 3.73
C ILE A 8 10.97 -3.32 3.73
N ASP A 9 11.28 -2.80 2.54
CA ASP A 9 11.80 -1.47 2.33
C ASP A 9 10.57 -0.60 2.08
N PRO A 10 10.17 0.26 3.04
CA PRO A 10 8.99 1.11 2.88
C PRO A 10 9.10 2.01 1.64
N GLY A 11 10.31 2.25 1.13
CA GLY A 11 10.55 2.95 -0.14
C GLY A 11 10.19 2.16 -1.40
N ALA A 12 10.09 0.82 -1.36
CA ALA A 12 9.76 -0.01 -2.52
C ALA A 12 8.30 0.18 -2.99
N ILE A 13 7.39 0.59 -2.10
CA ILE A 13 6.00 0.92 -2.46
C ILE A 13 5.92 2.09 -3.46
N ARG A 14 6.98 2.91 -3.59
CA ARG A 14 7.08 3.96 -4.61
C ARG A 14 6.97 3.39 -6.02
N GLY A 15 7.41 2.15 -6.24
CA GLY A 15 7.24 1.45 -7.52
C GLY A 15 5.79 1.10 -7.86
N CYS A 16 4.90 1.17 -6.86
CA CYS A 16 3.48 0.86 -6.97
C CYS A 16 2.59 2.10 -7.08
N LEU A 17 3.19 3.30 -7.13
CA LEU A 17 2.47 4.55 -7.36
C LEU A 17 1.59 4.44 -8.61
N PHE A 18 0.35 4.91 -8.49
CA PHE A 18 -0.67 4.87 -9.54
C PHE A 18 -1.06 3.46 -10.01
N ARG A 19 -0.88 2.43 -9.17
CA ARG A 19 -1.31 1.05 -9.44
C ARG A 19 -2.23 0.54 -8.35
N ASN A 20 -3.08 -0.43 -8.69
CA ASN A 20 -3.90 -1.12 -7.70
C ASN A 20 -2.98 -1.95 -6.79
N THR A 21 -2.84 -1.50 -5.55
CA THR A 21 -1.97 -2.13 -4.56
C THR A 21 -2.83 -2.78 -3.50
N TYR A 22 -2.61 -4.05 -3.22
CA TYR A 22 -3.20 -4.72 -2.08
C TYR A 22 -2.27 -4.59 -0.89
N ILE A 23 -2.77 -4.06 0.22
CA ILE A 23 -1.99 -3.81 1.43
C ILE A 23 -2.48 -4.70 2.54
N TRP A 24 -1.55 -5.32 3.26
CA TRP A 24 -1.77 -6.03 4.51
C TRP A 24 -1.10 -5.25 5.65
N LEU A 25 -1.89 -4.92 6.66
CA LEU A 25 -1.43 -4.23 7.86
C LEU A 25 -1.03 -5.22 8.96
N ASN A 26 -0.15 -4.76 9.85
CA ASN A 26 0.32 -5.55 10.98
C ASN A 26 -0.79 -5.93 11.99
N ASN A 27 -1.93 -5.24 11.95
CA ASN A 27 -3.11 -5.58 12.77
C ASN A 27 -4.04 -6.61 12.10
N GLY A 28 -3.67 -7.14 10.92
CA GLY A 28 -4.47 -8.10 10.16
C GLY A 28 -5.49 -7.47 9.21
N GLU A 29 -5.61 -6.13 9.16
CA GLU A 29 -6.42 -5.48 8.15
C GLU A 29 -5.80 -5.64 6.77
N GLN A 30 -6.65 -5.88 5.76
CA GLN A 30 -6.23 -5.97 4.37
C GLN A 30 -7.22 -5.23 3.47
N PHE A 31 -6.72 -4.47 2.52
CA PHE A 31 -7.57 -3.68 1.63
C PHE A 31 -6.87 -3.31 0.33
N TRP A 32 -7.68 -3.00 -0.68
CA TRP A 32 -7.20 -2.33 -1.88
C TRP A 32 -6.87 -0.88 -1.58
N PHE A 33 -5.70 -0.46 -2.02
CA PHE A 33 -5.14 0.85 -1.84
C PHE A 33 -4.51 1.33 -3.14
N PHE A 34 -4.80 2.57 -3.51
CA PHE A 34 -4.28 3.20 -4.71
C PHE A 34 -3.34 4.33 -4.28
N PRO A 35 -2.03 4.06 -4.14
CA PRO A 35 -1.08 5.06 -3.68
C PRO A 35 -0.91 6.15 -4.75
N VAL A 36 -1.10 7.41 -4.34
CA VAL A 36 -0.88 8.59 -5.19
C VAL A 36 0.32 9.40 -4.75
N PHE A 37 0.72 9.25 -3.50
CA PHE A 37 1.87 9.93 -2.93
C PHE A 37 2.56 9.04 -1.90
N VAL A 38 3.89 8.97 -1.98
CA VAL A 38 4.71 8.26 -1.00
C VAL A 38 5.71 9.24 -0.42
N GLY A 39 5.57 9.54 0.86
CA GLY A 39 6.53 10.28 1.65
C GLY A 39 7.65 9.40 2.19
N PRO A 40 8.51 9.95 3.05
CA PRO A 40 9.65 9.20 3.61
C PRO A 40 9.23 8.05 4.55
N ASN A 41 8.14 8.21 5.30
CA ASN A 41 7.67 7.19 6.27
C ASN A 41 6.16 6.90 6.17
N SER A 42 5.46 7.54 5.23
CA SER A 42 4.01 7.43 5.08
C SER A 42 3.62 7.39 3.62
N VAL A 43 2.47 6.76 3.34
CA VAL A 43 1.88 6.70 2.01
C VAL A 43 0.46 7.26 2.07
N ALA A 44 0.12 8.09 1.09
CA ALA A 44 -1.20 8.65 0.90
C ALA A 44 -1.77 8.19 -0.45
N GLY A 45 -3.08 7.99 -0.49
CA GLY A 45 -3.74 7.34 -1.60
C GLY A 45 -5.23 7.25 -1.40
N PHE A 46 -5.86 6.44 -2.23
CA PHE A 46 -7.26 6.10 -2.08
C PHE A 46 -7.40 4.68 -1.52
N ARG A 47 -8.09 4.53 -0.40
CA ARG A 47 -8.49 3.23 0.14
C ARG A 47 -9.84 2.84 -0.43
N TRP A 48 -9.96 1.58 -0.83
CA TRP A 48 -11.25 0.99 -1.20
C TRP A 48 -12.02 0.58 0.05
N PHE A 49 -13.22 1.12 0.21
CA PHE A 49 -14.12 0.78 1.33
C PHE A 49 -15.18 -0.26 0.96
N GLY A 50 -15.07 -0.89 -0.23
CA GLY A 50 -16.04 -1.85 -0.76
C GLY A 50 -17.05 -1.23 -1.72
N PHE A 51 -17.36 0.05 -1.55
CA PHE A 51 -18.37 0.77 -2.33
C PHE A 51 -17.88 2.10 -2.93
N PHE A 52 -16.86 2.71 -2.34
CA PHE A 52 -16.17 3.87 -2.90
C PHE A 52 -14.67 3.88 -2.60
N TRP A 53 -13.94 4.71 -3.34
CA TRP A 53 -12.54 5.08 -3.09
C TRP A 53 -12.49 6.34 -2.22
N GLY A 54 -11.95 6.24 -1.01
CA GLY A 54 -11.80 7.38 -0.10
C GLY A 54 -10.34 7.71 0.12
N TYR A 55 -9.99 9.00 0.17
CA TYR A 55 -8.62 9.42 0.43
C TYR A 55 -8.19 8.99 1.84
N PHE A 56 -7.04 8.33 1.93
CA PHE A 56 -6.53 7.74 3.17
C PHE A 56 -4.99 7.77 3.16
N GLY A 57 -4.43 8.03 4.33
CA GLY A 57 -2.98 8.00 4.56
C GLY A 57 -2.64 6.99 5.65
N ILE A 58 -1.56 6.24 5.45
CA ILE A 58 -1.06 5.27 6.42
C ILE A 58 0.45 5.32 6.52
N ASP A 59 0.97 5.12 7.74
CA ASP A 59 2.39 4.97 7.99
C ASP A 59 2.90 3.66 7.40
N LEU A 60 4.04 3.71 6.71
CA LEU A 60 4.66 2.55 6.08
C LEU A 60 5.04 1.49 7.14
N ASN A 61 5.32 1.91 8.38
CA ASN A 61 5.59 1.01 9.50
C ASN A 61 4.37 0.16 9.93
N ARG A 62 3.15 0.55 9.53
CA ARG A 62 1.94 -0.26 9.78
C ARG A 62 1.71 -1.32 8.71
N ILE A 63 2.39 -1.21 7.57
CA ILE A 63 2.26 -2.14 6.46
C ILE A 63 3.15 -3.34 6.75
N SER A 64 2.53 -4.52 6.83
CA SER A 64 3.24 -5.79 6.99
C SER A 64 3.72 -6.32 5.65
N SER A 65 2.87 -6.23 4.63
CA SER A 65 3.15 -6.68 3.27
C SER A 65 2.29 -5.91 2.28
N PHE A 66 2.74 -5.83 1.04
CA PHE A 66 1.99 -5.22 -0.05
C PHE A 66 2.29 -5.93 -1.37
N THR A 67 1.30 -5.95 -2.25
CA THR A 67 1.40 -6.56 -3.58
C THR A 67 0.77 -5.63 -4.59
N CYS A 68 1.47 -5.36 -5.67
CA CYS A 68 1.07 -4.41 -6.69
C CYS A 68 0.69 -5.17 -7.95
N PHE A 69 -0.47 -4.84 -8.52
CA PHE A 69 -1.01 -5.47 -9.72
C PHE A 69 -0.88 -4.55 -10.95
#